data_AF-D6WFC3-F1
#
_entry.id   AF-D6WFC3-F1
#
_cell.length_a   1.000
_cell.length_b   1.000
_cell.length_c   1.000
_cell.angle_alpha   90.00
_cell.angle_beta   90.00
_cell.angle_gamma   90.00
#
_symmetry.space_group_name_H-M   'P 1'
#
loop_
_entity.id
_entity.type
_entity.pdbx_description
1 polymer ?
#
loop_
_entity_poly.entity_id
_entity_poly.type
_entity_poly.pdbx_seq_one_letter_code
_entity_poly.pdbx_strand_id
1 'polypeptide(L)'
;MKYIILFLFFTTVKSSDDVWHGQPRTEGDVNINNYLEKFGYLESNGPLITETSEALIKFQEFYNLPADGTLNQETLALINTPRCGVRDNPTAYRVHTNKWSKTNLKWYFSLATNEMKELAQKAFDRWESVSKLKFEFNINKPDILISFANMPFQHNHNSRCQKGVCSNSFDGKGNILAHGFFPNNDECLGIHFDKSENWYFGELGNTPDGQTNFYTVLLHEIGHTLGIEHSANDKAIMYAYYKGDEPKEIKSISEQLKVDWKCISRYQKLSEDFIREFQDKVDWKNISENQELSEEFIREFQNKVDWDYISWKQKLSEDFIKEFQDKVNWVFISREQKLSESFIREFQDKVHWTLISANQKLSEEFIREFQDNVEWISISEDQKLSEEFIREFHDKVDWKNISENQELSEEFIREFHDKLDWC
;
A
#
# COMPACT_ATOMS: atom_id res chain seq x y z
N MET A 1 -68.56 -1.90 46.21
CA MET A 1 -67.25 -2.59 46.05
C MET A 1 -67.41 -3.74 45.08
N LYS A 2 -66.87 -3.59 43.85
CA LYS A 2 -66.26 -4.64 43.02
C LYS A 2 -65.93 -4.04 41.65
N TYR A 3 -64.67 -4.17 41.27
CA TYR A 3 -64.10 -3.92 39.95
C TYR A 3 -64.62 -4.94 38.92
N ILE A 4 -64.24 -4.70 37.63
CA ILE A 4 -64.20 -5.58 36.44
C ILE A 4 -65.15 -5.07 35.34
N ILE A 5 -64.80 -4.93 34.05
CA ILE A 5 -63.57 -4.85 33.23
C ILE A 5 -64.07 -4.70 31.77
N LEU A 6 -63.30 -3.98 30.94
CA LEU A 6 -63.23 -3.95 29.46
C LEU A 6 -64.51 -3.75 28.59
N PHE A 7 -64.43 -2.82 27.63
CA PHE A 7 -64.13 -3.12 26.21
C PHE A 7 -63.94 -1.82 25.39
N LEU A 8 -62.80 -1.73 24.69
CA LEU A 8 -62.52 -1.31 23.30
C LEU A 8 -63.46 -0.30 22.58
N PHE A 9 -63.07 0.59 21.66
CA PHE A 9 -61.90 0.88 20.82
C PHE A 9 -62.11 2.34 20.31
N PHE A 10 -61.08 3.07 19.91
CA PHE A 10 -61.01 3.73 18.58
C PHE A 10 -59.66 4.42 18.39
N THR A 11 -59.08 4.15 17.23
CA THR A 11 -57.78 4.55 16.72
C THR A 11 -57.75 6.01 16.24
N THR A 12 -56.62 6.68 16.42
CA THR A 12 -56.22 7.84 15.60
C THR A 12 -54.78 7.69 15.14
N VAL A 13 -54.62 7.78 13.83
CA VAL A 13 -53.37 7.80 13.05
C VAL A 13 -52.52 9.00 13.44
N LYS A 14 -51.20 8.81 13.56
CA LYS A 14 -50.19 9.89 13.51
C LYS A 14 -49.24 9.64 12.35
N SER A 15 -48.95 10.73 11.64
CA SER A 15 -48.12 10.84 10.44
C SER A 15 -46.70 10.32 10.63
N SER A 16 -46.20 9.59 9.63
CA SER A 16 -44.81 9.15 9.53
C SER A 16 -44.07 10.03 8.52
N ASP A 17 -43.41 11.06 9.01
CA ASP A 17 -42.30 11.72 8.31
C ASP A 17 -41.04 11.49 9.15
N ASP A 18 -40.46 10.29 9.05
CA ASP A 18 -39.13 10.00 9.60
C ASP A 18 -38.17 9.74 8.43
N VAL A 19 -37.31 10.73 8.17
CA VAL A 19 -36.20 10.67 7.23
C VAL A 19 -35.15 9.72 7.81
N TRP A 20 -34.94 8.57 7.17
CA TRP A 20 -33.96 7.57 7.59
C TRP A 20 -32.58 7.87 6.99
N HIS A 21 -31.66 8.36 7.83
CA HIS A 21 -30.22 8.43 7.54
C HIS A 21 -29.60 7.06 7.92
N GLY A 22 -28.93 6.39 6.99
CA GLY A 22 -28.22 5.14 7.30
C GLY A 22 -27.14 5.40 8.35
N GLN A 23 -27.10 4.58 9.42
CA GLN A 23 -26.14 4.79 10.51
C GLN A 23 -24.70 4.41 10.09
N PRO A 24 -23.66 5.13 10.57
CA PRO A 24 -22.26 4.76 10.33
C PRO A 24 -21.94 3.36 10.87
N ARG A 25 -21.12 2.57 10.17
CA ARG A 25 -20.67 1.25 10.64
C ARG A 25 -19.63 1.43 11.75
N THR A 26 -19.76 0.68 12.84
CA THR A 26 -18.76 0.62 13.93
C THR A 26 -17.67 -0.42 13.62
N GLU A 27 -16.59 -0.46 14.42
CA GLU A 27 -15.50 -1.44 14.27
C GLU A 27 -16.02 -2.89 14.25
N GLY A 28 -17.10 -3.20 15.00
CA GLY A 28 -17.73 -4.51 15.01
C GLY A 28 -18.58 -4.85 13.77
N ASP A 29 -18.90 -3.85 12.94
CA ASP A 29 -19.76 -3.98 11.76
C ASP A 29 -18.99 -4.12 10.44
N VAL A 30 -17.69 -3.79 10.43
CA VAL A 30 -16.84 -3.83 9.24
C VAL A 30 -16.04 -5.13 9.19
N ASN A 31 -16.41 -6.04 8.28
CA ASN A 31 -15.52 -7.13 7.90
C ASN A 31 -14.39 -6.57 7.01
N ILE A 32 -13.29 -6.18 7.65
CA ILE A 32 -12.15 -5.52 6.99
C ILE A 32 -11.49 -6.41 5.93
N ASN A 33 -11.46 -7.73 6.13
CA ASN A 33 -10.91 -8.66 5.13
C ASN A 33 -11.71 -8.58 3.83
N ASN A 34 -13.05 -8.66 3.92
CA ASN A 34 -13.92 -8.53 2.74
C ASN A 34 -13.74 -7.17 2.04
N TYR A 35 -13.54 -6.10 2.82
CA TYR A 35 -13.29 -4.77 2.27
C TYR A 35 -11.97 -4.71 1.50
N LEU A 36 -10.88 -5.16 2.12
CA LEU A 36 -9.55 -5.18 1.53
C LEU A 36 -9.48 -6.12 0.31
N GLU A 37 -10.16 -7.26 0.34
CA GLU A 37 -10.30 -8.15 -0.82
C GLU A 37 -11.06 -7.45 -1.95
N LYS A 38 -12.23 -6.87 -1.64
CA LYS A 38 -13.07 -6.19 -2.64
C LYS A 38 -12.28 -5.11 -3.36
N PHE A 39 -11.53 -4.30 -2.63
CA PHE A 39 -10.78 -3.18 -3.21
C PHE A 39 -9.33 -3.50 -3.61
N GLY A 40 -8.90 -4.77 -3.56
CA GLY A 40 -7.65 -5.21 -4.20
C GLY A 40 -6.39 -5.14 -3.34
N TYR A 41 -6.54 -5.01 -2.02
CA TYR A 41 -5.43 -4.99 -1.06
C TYR A 41 -5.11 -6.38 -0.48
N LEU A 42 -6.08 -7.29 -0.47
CA LEU A 42 -5.95 -8.65 0.04
C LEU A 42 -6.32 -9.67 -1.06
N GLU A 43 -5.57 -10.77 -1.15
CA GLU A 43 -5.90 -11.89 -2.04
C GLU A 43 -6.79 -12.90 -1.32
N SER A 44 -7.81 -13.44 -2.00
CA SER A 44 -8.85 -14.28 -1.39
C SER A 44 -8.39 -15.66 -0.85
N ASN A 45 -7.08 -15.97 -0.84
CA ASN A 45 -6.55 -17.30 -0.53
C ASN A 45 -5.36 -17.34 0.47
N GLY A 46 -4.98 -16.24 1.12
CA GLY A 46 -3.79 -16.21 1.99
C GLY A 46 -4.05 -16.33 3.51
N PRO A 47 -3.02 -16.65 4.33
CA PRO A 47 -3.12 -16.77 5.80
C PRO A 47 -3.64 -15.49 6.51
N LEU A 48 -4.70 -15.69 7.31
CA LEU A 48 -5.73 -14.70 7.67
C LEU A 48 -5.41 -13.49 8.58
N ILE A 49 -4.27 -13.40 9.27
CA ILE A 49 -4.07 -12.34 10.29
C ILE A 49 -2.91 -11.40 9.95
N THR A 50 -1.72 -11.94 9.67
CA THR A 50 -0.55 -11.11 9.30
C THR A 50 -0.77 -10.40 7.96
N GLU A 51 -1.41 -11.06 7.00
CA GLU A 51 -1.69 -10.47 5.69
C GLU A 51 -2.74 -9.35 5.75
N THR A 52 -3.70 -9.42 6.67
CA THR A 52 -4.71 -8.36 6.85
C THR A 52 -4.06 -7.06 7.34
N SER A 53 -3.16 -7.16 8.34
CA SER A 53 -2.46 -5.98 8.87
C SER A 53 -1.59 -5.33 7.78
N GLU A 54 -0.84 -6.12 7.01
CA GLU A 54 -0.04 -5.63 5.88
C GLU A 54 -0.91 -5.03 4.75
N ALA A 55 -2.04 -5.66 4.43
CA ALA A 55 -2.98 -5.15 3.45
C ALA A 55 -3.61 -3.83 3.92
N LEU A 56 -3.90 -3.70 5.22
CA LEU A 56 -4.42 -2.47 5.80
C LEU A 56 -3.38 -1.35 5.80
N ILE A 57 -2.12 -1.66 6.08
CA ILE A 57 -0.99 -0.71 5.94
C ILE A 57 -0.94 -0.20 4.49
N LYS A 58 -1.02 -1.07 3.49
CA LYS A 58 -1.02 -0.65 2.06
C LYS A 58 -2.20 0.27 1.74
N PHE A 59 -3.38 -0.02 2.28
CA PHE A 59 -4.56 0.86 2.15
C PHE A 59 -4.34 2.22 2.81
N GLN A 60 -3.84 2.24 4.05
CA GLN A 60 -3.55 3.46 4.79
C GLN A 60 -2.49 4.30 4.07
N GLU A 61 -1.41 3.68 3.59
CA GLU A 61 -0.38 4.34 2.79
C GLU A 61 -0.96 4.95 1.50
N PHE A 62 -1.78 4.19 0.75
CA PHE A 62 -2.39 4.67 -0.49
C PHE A 62 -3.26 5.91 -0.28
N TYR A 63 -3.99 5.99 0.83
CA TYR A 63 -4.87 7.12 1.16
C TYR A 63 -4.23 8.17 2.08
N ASN A 64 -2.92 8.08 2.34
CA ASN A 64 -2.17 8.97 3.22
C ASN A 64 -2.73 9.05 4.66
N LEU A 65 -3.21 7.93 5.18
CA LEU A 65 -3.67 7.75 6.57
C LEU A 65 -2.50 7.30 7.46
N PRO A 66 -2.63 7.38 8.80
CA PRO A 66 -1.68 6.75 9.71
C PRO A 66 -1.59 5.24 9.44
N ALA A 67 -0.43 4.79 8.97
CA ALA A 67 -0.19 3.43 8.50
C ALA A 67 0.26 2.50 9.64
N ASP A 68 -0.63 2.27 10.60
CA ASP A 68 -0.38 1.45 11.80
C ASP A 68 -0.88 0.01 11.69
N GLY A 69 -1.54 -0.35 10.59
CA GLY A 69 -2.08 -1.70 10.36
C GLY A 69 -3.27 -2.05 11.24
N THR A 70 -3.92 -1.04 11.84
CA THR A 70 -5.12 -1.18 12.68
C THR A 70 -6.29 -0.36 12.13
N LEU A 71 -7.52 -0.70 12.52
CA LEU A 71 -8.72 0.09 12.21
C LEU A 71 -8.81 1.34 13.08
N ASN A 72 -7.83 2.23 12.97
CA ASN A 72 -7.87 3.52 13.66
C ASN A 72 -9.05 4.39 13.21
N GLN A 73 -9.32 5.45 13.98
CA GLN A 73 -10.51 6.28 13.80
C GLN A 73 -10.56 6.91 12.40
N GLU A 74 -9.42 7.33 11.86
CA GLU A 74 -9.27 7.92 10.53
C GLU A 74 -9.57 6.91 9.42
N THR A 75 -9.07 5.68 9.58
CA THR A 75 -9.32 4.55 8.66
C THR A 75 -10.80 4.19 8.64
N LEU A 76 -11.42 4.06 9.82
CA LEU A 76 -12.85 3.80 9.94
C LEU A 76 -13.71 4.92 9.36
N ALA A 77 -13.32 6.18 9.57
CA ALA A 77 -14.02 7.33 9.00
C ALA A 77 -13.98 7.30 7.46
N LEU A 78 -12.84 6.99 6.87
CA LEU A 78 -12.70 6.91 5.41
C LEU A 78 -13.48 5.73 4.83
N ILE A 79 -13.36 4.52 5.40
CA ILE A 79 -14.06 3.31 4.92
C ILE A 79 -15.59 3.48 4.93
N ASN A 80 -16.12 4.26 5.86
CA ASN A 80 -17.55 4.58 5.97
C ASN A 80 -18.02 5.66 4.98
N THR A 81 -17.10 6.33 4.28
CA THR A 81 -17.45 7.36 3.29
C THR A 81 -17.88 6.70 1.98
N PRO A 82 -18.97 7.15 1.33
CA PRO A 82 -19.36 6.67 0.01
C PRO A 82 -18.21 6.76 -1.00
N ARG A 83 -18.07 5.75 -1.85
CA ARG A 83 -16.96 5.65 -2.82
C ARG A 83 -17.34 5.03 -4.15
N CYS A 84 -16.42 5.09 -5.10
CA CYS A 84 -16.44 4.27 -6.32
C CYS A 84 -16.24 2.77 -5.99
N GLY A 85 -16.94 1.92 -6.74
CA GLY A 85 -16.91 0.45 -6.62
C GLY A 85 -15.80 -0.24 -7.40
N VAL A 86 -14.99 0.50 -8.17
CA VAL A 86 -13.81 -0.03 -8.85
C VAL A 86 -12.73 -0.36 -7.81
N ARG A 87 -11.99 -1.45 -8.03
CA ARG A 87 -10.89 -1.86 -7.14
C ARG A 87 -9.81 -0.78 -7.14
N ASP A 88 -9.17 -0.58 -6.00
CA ASP A 88 -7.95 0.21 -5.95
C ASP A 88 -6.80 -0.60 -6.56
N ASN A 89 -5.86 0.08 -7.22
CA ASN A 89 -4.62 -0.52 -7.67
C ASN A 89 -3.49 0.03 -6.78
N PRO A 90 -3.28 -0.53 -5.58
CA PRO A 90 -2.22 -0.07 -4.67
C PRO A 90 -0.82 -0.24 -5.27
N THR A 91 -0.71 -1.06 -6.31
CA THR A 91 0.53 -1.31 -7.06
C THR A 91 0.62 -0.44 -8.32
N ALA A 92 0.13 0.81 -8.30
CA ALA A 92 -0.04 1.78 -9.41
C ALA A 92 1.18 2.06 -10.34
N TYR A 93 1.82 1.02 -10.85
CA TYR A 93 2.86 1.00 -11.87
C TYR A 93 2.33 0.57 -13.22
N ARG A 94 1.09 0.07 -13.25
CA ARG A 94 0.39 -0.22 -14.48
C ARG A 94 -0.65 0.86 -14.65
N VAL A 95 -0.30 1.92 -15.39
CA VAL A 95 -1.34 2.58 -16.20
C VAL A 95 -2.06 1.43 -16.89
N HIS A 96 -3.39 1.32 -16.74
CA HIS A 96 -4.15 0.36 -17.53
C HIS A 96 -3.72 0.56 -18.99
N THR A 97 -2.92 -0.38 -19.52
CA THR A 97 -2.25 -0.20 -20.83
C THR A 97 -3.27 -0.16 -21.96
N ASN A 98 -4.48 -0.58 -21.65
CA ASN A 98 -5.62 -0.59 -22.53
C ASN A 98 -6.26 0.79 -22.51
N LYS A 99 -5.96 1.53 -23.56
CA LYS A 99 -6.62 2.77 -23.94
C LYS A 99 -7.52 2.50 -25.14
N TRP A 100 -8.48 3.38 -25.39
CA TRP A 100 -9.18 3.40 -26.67
C TRP A 100 -8.18 3.58 -27.83
N SER A 101 -8.33 2.80 -28.90
CA SER A 101 -7.54 2.99 -30.11
C SER A 101 -7.99 4.22 -30.90
N LYS A 102 -9.24 4.64 -30.69
CA LYS A 102 -9.90 5.79 -31.31
C LYS A 102 -10.02 6.98 -30.37
N THR A 103 -10.12 8.17 -30.96
CA THR A 103 -10.26 9.43 -30.21
C THR A 103 -11.67 10.01 -30.24
N ASN A 104 -12.52 9.61 -31.19
CA ASN A 104 -13.94 9.98 -31.18
C ASN A 104 -14.74 8.84 -30.54
N LEU A 105 -15.29 9.10 -29.35
CA LEU A 105 -16.03 8.15 -28.54
C LEU A 105 -17.50 8.51 -28.52
N LYS A 106 -18.34 7.49 -28.65
CA LYS A 106 -19.79 7.62 -28.62
C LYS A 106 -20.32 7.33 -27.23
N TRP A 107 -21.28 8.11 -26.75
CA TRP A 107 -21.91 7.83 -25.46
C TRP A 107 -23.44 7.82 -25.54
N TYR A 108 -24.06 7.06 -24.64
CA TYR A 108 -25.51 7.05 -24.48
C TYR A 108 -25.87 6.87 -23.00
N PHE A 109 -26.87 7.62 -22.55
CA PHE A 109 -27.44 7.46 -21.22
C PHE A 109 -28.84 6.84 -21.33
N SER A 110 -28.95 5.58 -20.91
CA SER A 110 -30.18 4.82 -20.94
C SER A 110 -31.25 5.42 -20.03
N LEU A 111 -32.43 5.68 -20.59
CA LEU A 111 -33.61 6.19 -19.88
C LEU A 111 -33.42 7.56 -19.18
N ALA A 112 -32.44 8.35 -19.63
CA ALA A 112 -32.14 9.66 -19.04
C ALA A 112 -33.21 10.71 -19.35
N THR A 113 -33.54 11.52 -18.33
CA THR A 113 -34.28 12.79 -18.50
C THR A 113 -33.42 13.82 -19.25
N ASN A 114 -33.99 14.97 -19.60
CA ASN A 114 -33.22 16.03 -20.25
C ASN A 114 -32.16 16.60 -19.30
N GLU A 115 -32.48 16.81 -18.02
CA GLU A 115 -31.53 17.29 -17.01
C GLU A 115 -30.34 16.34 -16.85
N MET A 116 -30.62 15.03 -16.77
CA MET A 116 -29.59 13.99 -16.73
C MET A 116 -28.68 14.01 -17.96
N LYS A 117 -29.24 14.21 -19.16
CA LYS A 117 -28.46 14.29 -20.40
C LYS A 117 -27.60 15.54 -20.45
N GLU A 118 -28.11 16.68 -19.99
CA GLU A 118 -27.35 17.93 -19.92
C GLU A 118 -26.17 17.81 -18.95
N LEU A 119 -26.37 17.21 -17.78
CA LEU A 119 -25.26 16.93 -16.85
C LEU A 119 -24.26 15.94 -17.44
N ALA A 120 -24.72 14.89 -18.11
CA ALA A 120 -23.84 13.95 -18.78
C ALA A 120 -23.01 14.62 -19.88
N GLN A 121 -23.63 15.45 -20.71
CA GLN A 121 -22.92 16.24 -21.72
C GLN A 121 -21.85 17.13 -21.08
N LYS A 122 -22.19 17.87 -20.01
CA LYS A 122 -21.21 18.70 -19.25
C LYS A 122 -20.03 17.87 -18.73
N ALA A 123 -20.26 16.62 -18.32
CA ALA A 123 -19.21 15.75 -17.80
C ALA A 123 -18.26 15.29 -18.93
N PHE A 124 -18.81 14.90 -20.09
CA PHE A 124 -18.01 14.58 -21.27
C PHE A 124 -17.26 15.80 -21.82
N ASP A 125 -17.90 16.96 -21.90
CA ASP A 125 -17.28 18.23 -22.32
C ASP A 125 -16.07 18.56 -21.44
N ARG A 126 -16.16 18.25 -20.14
CA ARG A 126 -15.06 18.49 -19.21
C ARG A 126 -13.86 17.61 -19.54
N TRP A 127 -14.05 16.33 -19.83
CA TRP A 127 -12.97 15.43 -20.28
C TRP A 127 -12.43 15.79 -21.66
N GLU A 128 -13.30 16.22 -22.57
CA GLU A 128 -12.91 16.76 -23.88
C GLU A 128 -11.99 17.98 -23.72
N SER A 129 -12.27 18.89 -22.78
CA SER A 129 -11.48 20.12 -22.56
C SER A 129 -10.03 19.87 -22.12
N VAL A 130 -9.72 18.70 -21.57
CA VAL A 130 -8.41 18.34 -21.02
C VAL A 130 -7.74 17.18 -21.76
N SER A 131 -8.27 16.77 -22.90
CA SER A 131 -7.76 15.64 -23.68
C SER A 131 -7.84 15.91 -25.19
N LYS A 132 -7.39 14.93 -25.99
CA LYS A 132 -7.57 14.94 -27.46
C LYS A 132 -8.82 14.17 -27.89
N LEU A 133 -9.61 13.69 -26.94
CA LEU A 133 -10.81 12.91 -27.21
C LEU A 133 -11.95 13.83 -27.62
N LYS A 134 -12.90 13.26 -28.37
CA LYS A 134 -14.17 13.89 -28.74
C LYS A 134 -15.28 12.97 -28.30
N PHE A 135 -16.37 13.53 -27.79
CA PHE A 135 -17.51 12.76 -27.33
C PHE A 135 -18.77 13.14 -28.09
N GLU A 136 -19.43 12.15 -28.69
CA GLU A 136 -20.67 12.35 -29.42
C GLU A 136 -21.80 11.49 -28.86
N PHE A 137 -22.99 12.07 -28.72
CA PHE A 137 -24.16 11.32 -28.29
C PHE A 137 -24.62 10.36 -29.40
N ASN A 138 -24.75 9.06 -29.09
CA ASN A 138 -25.21 8.05 -30.06
C ASN A 138 -25.97 6.89 -29.39
N ILE A 139 -27.26 6.78 -29.69
CA ILE A 139 -28.14 5.76 -29.08
C ILE A 139 -27.86 4.34 -29.60
N ASN A 140 -27.49 4.22 -30.88
CA ASN A 140 -27.51 2.94 -31.60
C ASN A 140 -26.26 2.09 -31.34
N LYS A 141 -25.10 2.73 -31.24
CA LYS A 141 -23.81 2.05 -31.01
C LYS A 141 -22.91 2.93 -30.16
N PRO A 142 -23.24 3.10 -28.86
CA PRO A 142 -22.37 3.81 -27.93
C PRO A 142 -21.11 2.99 -27.66
N ASP A 143 -20.02 3.68 -27.37
CA ASP A 143 -18.79 3.13 -26.80
C ASP A 143 -18.84 3.17 -25.27
N ILE A 144 -19.53 4.16 -24.71
CA ILE A 144 -19.76 4.31 -23.27
C ILE A 144 -21.27 4.35 -23.02
N LEU A 145 -21.79 3.39 -22.25
CA LEU A 145 -23.21 3.28 -21.92
C LEU A 145 -23.43 3.56 -20.43
N ILE A 146 -24.13 4.66 -20.13
CA ILE A 146 -24.52 5.01 -18.77
C ILE A 146 -25.89 4.40 -18.47
N SER A 147 -26.03 3.78 -17.30
CA SER A 147 -27.33 3.28 -16.82
C SER A 147 -27.39 3.18 -15.29
N PHE A 148 -28.60 3.31 -14.76
CA PHE A 148 -28.88 2.94 -13.37
C PHE A 148 -29.15 1.43 -13.27
N ALA A 149 -28.55 0.78 -12.28
CA ALA A 149 -28.84 -0.59 -11.92
C ALA A 149 -29.72 -0.61 -10.66
N ASN A 150 -30.75 -1.45 -10.67
CA ASN A 150 -31.60 -1.67 -9.49
C ASN A 150 -31.03 -2.82 -8.63
N MET A 151 -31.31 -2.73 -7.33
CA MET A 151 -31.13 -3.73 -6.25
C MET A 151 -29.75 -3.67 -5.55
N PRO A 152 -29.67 -3.92 -4.23
CA PRO A 152 -28.45 -4.51 -3.69
C PRO A 152 -28.30 -5.89 -4.35
N PHE A 153 -27.08 -6.36 -4.66
CA PHE A 153 -26.76 -7.61 -5.40
C PHE A 153 -26.52 -7.48 -6.91
N GLN A 154 -26.03 -8.59 -7.48
CA GLN A 154 -25.57 -8.79 -8.85
C GLN A 154 -26.60 -8.28 -9.88
N HIS A 155 -26.19 -7.36 -10.76
CA HIS A 155 -27.03 -6.85 -11.85
C HIS A 155 -26.51 -7.28 -13.22
N ASN A 156 -27.37 -7.23 -14.23
CA ASN A 156 -26.95 -7.48 -15.61
C ASN A 156 -26.41 -6.21 -16.24
N HIS A 157 -25.40 -6.36 -17.09
CA HIS A 157 -25.04 -5.31 -18.03
C HIS A 157 -26.23 -5.00 -18.94
N ASN A 158 -26.32 -3.75 -19.38
CA ASN A 158 -27.30 -3.39 -20.39
C ASN A 158 -26.91 -4.02 -21.73
N SER A 159 -27.84 -4.81 -22.27
CA SER A 159 -27.64 -5.66 -23.45
C SER A 159 -27.28 -4.90 -24.73
N ARG A 160 -27.42 -3.57 -24.74
CA ARG A 160 -26.92 -2.70 -25.84
C ARG A 160 -25.40 -2.56 -25.88
N CYS A 161 -24.71 -2.88 -24.78
CA CYS A 161 -23.28 -2.67 -24.62
C CYS A 161 -22.55 -3.98 -24.32
N GLN A 162 -22.89 -4.61 -23.20
CA GLN A 162 -22.30 -5.86 -22.73
C GLN A 162 -23.43 -6.83 -22.37
N LYS A 163 -23.22 -8.12 -22.64
CA LYS A 163 -24.17 -9.18 -22.27
C LYS A 163 -23.71 -9.87 -21.01
N GLY A 164 -24.66 -10.31 -20.21
CA GLY A 164 -24.41 -11.12 -19.02
C GLY A 164 -24.33 -10.29 -17.75
N VAL A 165 -23.80 -10.93 -16.73
CA VAL A 165 -23.91 -10.48 -15.36
C VAL A 165 -22.68 -9.64 -14.99
N CYS A 166 -22.93 -8.49 -14.37
CA CYS A 166 -21.89 -7.60 -13.88
C CYS A 166 -21.19 -8.20 -12.66
N SER A 167 -19.86 -8.22 -12.68
CA SER A 167 -19.05 -8.74 -11.58
C SER A 167 -19.07 -7.85 -10.33
N ASN A 168 -19.33 -6.55 -10.51
CA ASN A 168 -19.29 -5.56 -9.44
C ASN A 168 -20.71 -5.35 -8.91
N SER A 169 -20.97 -5.84 -7.70
CA SER A 169 -22.27 -5.70 -7.04
C SER A 169 -22.34 -4.44 -6.17
N PHE A 170 -23.51 -3.78 -6.21
CA PHE A 170 -23.89 -2.68 -5.32
C PHE A 170 -24.36 -3.18 -3.95
N ASP A 171 -24.27 -2.31 -2.94
CA ASP A 171 -24.68 -2.55 -1.55
C ASP A 171 -25.92 -1.76 -1.10
N GLY A 172 -26.58 -1.04 -2.01
CA GLY A 172 -27.73 -0.20 -1.70
C GLY A 172 -27.30 1.15 -1.12
N LYS A 173 -28.23 1.87 -0.48
CA LYS A 173 -28.01 3.26 -0.05
C LYS A 173 -26.73 3.44 0.77
N GLY A 174 -25.88 4.36 0.33
CA GLY A 174 -24.67 4.80 1.00
C GLY A 174 -23.40 4.40 0.25
N ASN A 175 -22.75 3.34 0.71
CA ASN A 175 -21.45 2.95 0.17
C ASN A 175 -21.61 2.34 -1.23
N ILE A 176 -20.55 2.35 -2.05
CA ILE A 176 -20.55 2.10 -3.51
C ILE A 176 -21.64 2.83 -4.30
N LEU A 177 -21.28 4.01 -4.77
CA LEU A 177 -22.17 4.88 -5.55
C LEU A 177 -22.32 4.43 -7.01
N ALA A 178 -21.21 4.04 -7.63
CA ALA A 178 -21.13 3.72 -9.05
C ALA A 178 -19.86 2.91 -9.35
N HIS A 179 -19.78 2.38 -10.57
CA HIS A 179 -18.54 1.88 -11.15
C HIS A 179 -18.55 1.96 -12.69
N GLY A 180 -17.39 2.28 -13.24
CA GLY A 180 -17.04 2.16 -14.65
C GLY A 180 -16.21 0.91 -14.95
N PHE A 181 -15.94 0.68 -16.24
CA PHE A 181 -15.01 -0.34 -16.71
C PHE A 181 -13.87 0.31 -17.49
N PHE A 182 -12.71 -0.31 -17.46
CA PHE A 182 -11.54 0.13 -18.23
C PHE A 182 -11.65 -0.30 -19.70
N PRO A 183 -11.07 0.46 -20.64
CA PRO A 183 -11.01 0.04 -22.04
C PRO A 183 -10.40 -1.34 -22.19
N ASN A 184 -10.96 -2.11 -23.13
CA ASN A 184 -10.41 -3.38 -23.55
C ASN A 184 -10.83 -3.63 -25.01
N ASN A 185 -9.87 -3.60 -25.93
CA ASN A 185 -10.10 -3.85 -27.37
C ASN A 185 -11.27 -3.05 -28.00
N ASP A 186 -11.46 -1.81 -27.57
CA ASP A 186 -12.55 -0.91 -28.00
C ASP A 186 -13.97 -1.50 -27.85
N GLU A 187 -14.16 -2.45 -26.94
CA GLU A 187 -15.50 -2.93 -26.58
C GLU A 187 -16.32 -1.82 -25.92
N CYS A 188 -17.64 -1.88 -26.07
CA CYS A 188 -18.50 -0.95 -25.35
C CYS A 188 -18.36 -1.17 -23.83
N LEU A 189 -18.22 -0.07 -23.08
CA LEU A 189 -18.05 -0.05 -21.64
C LEU A 189 -19.30 0.48 -20.94
N GLY A 190 -19.69 -0.16 -19.84
CA GLY A 190 -20.76 0.33 -18.97
C GLY A 190 -20.25 1.37 -17.96
N ILE A 191 -21.08 2.36 -17.66
CA ILE A 191 -21.03 3.07 -16.38
C ILE A 191 -22.33 2.76 -15.66
N HIS A 192 -22.23 2.17 -14.47
CA HIS A 192 -23.37 1.77 -13.68
C HIS A 192 -23.47 2.62 -12.42
N PHE A 193 -24.66 3.15 -12.17
CA PHE A 193 -24.99 3.88 -10.95
C PHE A 193 -25.91 3.04 -10.07
N ASP A 194 -25.67 3.02 -8.75
CA ASP A 194 -26.62 2.41 -7.81
C ASP A 194 -27.88 3.26 -7.75
N LYS A 195 -29.01 2.71 -8.19
CA LYS A 195 -30.31 3.40 -8.16
C LYS A 195 -30.84 3.64 -6.74
N SER A 196 -30.27 2.99 -5.73
CA SER A 196 -30.66 3.10 -4.33
C SER A 196 -30.19 4.41 -3.68
N GLU A 197 -29.26 5.12 -4.31
CA GLU A 197 -28.76 6.40 -3.83
C GLU A 197 -29.76 7.54 -4.02
N ASN A 198 -29.64 8.54 -3.14
CA ASN A 198 -30.42 9.77 -3.23
C ASN A 198 -29.73 10.76 -4.18
N TRP A 199 -29.86 10.52 -5.49
CA TRP A 199 -29.18 11.30 -6.53
C TRP A 199 -29.71 12.72 -6.66
N TYR A 200 -28.80 13.69 -6.63
CA TYR A 200 -29.05 15.07 -6.97
C TYR A 200 -28.61 15.36 -8.42
N PHE A 201 -29.54 15.88 -9.22
CA PHE A 201 -29.34 16.23 -10.63
C PHE A 201 -29.27 17.75 -10.87
N GLY A 202 -28.75 18.50 -9.91
CA GLY A 202 -28.54 19.95 -10.04
C GLY A 202 -27.06 20.35 -10.12
N GLU A 203 -26.82 21.65 -10.06
CA GLU A 203 -25.48 22.23 -10.15
C GLU A 203 -24.64 21.99 -8.90
N LEU A 204 -23.31 21.91 -9.09
CA LEU A 204 -22.35 21.86 -7.99
C LEU A 204 -22.47 23.10 -7.09
N GLY A 205 -22.26 22.90 -5.79
CA GLY A 205 -22.37 23.91 -4.75
C GLY A 205 -23.78 24.02 -4.14
N ASN A 206 -24.74 23.27 -4.69
CA ASN A 206 -26.14 23.28 -4.27
C ASN A 206 -26.66 21.89 -3.90
N THR A 207 -25.79 20.87 -3.75
CA THR A 207 -26.23 19.52 -3.38
C THR A 207 -26.79 19.54 -1.96
N PRO A 208 -28.07 19.16 -1.74
CA PRO A 208 -28.66 19.14 -0.40
C PRO A 208 -28.01 18.08 0.49
N ASP A 209 -28.01 18.33 1.80
CA ASP A 209 -27.52 17.37 2.79
C ASP A 209 -28.19 15.99 2.62
N GLY A 210 -27.36 14.94 2.60
CA GLY A 210 -27.84 13.57 2.40
C GLY A 210 -28.23 13.21 0.97
N GLN A 211 -27.91 14.04 -0.02
CA GLN A 211 -27.94 13.72 -1.44
C GLN A 211 -26.54 13.55 -2.02
N THR A 212 -26.45 12.81 -3.12
CA THR A 212 -25.21 12.55 -3.86
C THR A 212 -25.26 13.23 -5.21
N ASN A 213 -24.31 14.11 -5.50
CA ASN A 213 -24.25 14.82 -6.76
C ASN A 213 -23.91 13.87 -7.92
N PHE A 214 -24.85 13.71 -8.86
CA PHE A 214 -24.69 12.84 -10.01
C PHE A 214 -23.53 13.25 -10.93
N TYR A 215 -23.35 14.56 -11.15
CA TYR A 215 -22.30 15.07 -12.05
C TYR A 215 -20.90 14.71 -11.54
N THR A 216 -20.63 14.90 -10.24
CA THR A 216 -19.31 14.56 -9.66
C THR A 216 -18.99 13.08 -9.81
N VAL A 217 -19.96 12.20 -9.54
CA VAL A 217 -19.75 10.75 -9.66
C VAL A 217 -19.60 10.35 -11.12
N LEU A 218 -20.45 10.84 -12.03
CA LEU A 218 -20.31 10.54 -13.45
C LEU A 218 -18.95 10.98 -14.01
N LEU A 219 -18.50 12.16 -13.62
CA LEU A 219 -17.22 12.69 -14.06
C LEU A 219 -16.05 11.81 -13.62
N HIS A 220 -16.12 11.24 -12.42
CA HIS A 220 -15.18 10.22 -11.94
C HIS A 220 -15.25 8.94 -12.77
N GLU A 221 -16.44 8.36 -12.94
CA GLU A 221 -16.61 7.07 -13.64
C GLU A 221 -16.21 7.14 -15.11
N ILE A 222 -16.41 8.29 -15.78
CA ILE A 222 -15.89 8.49 -17.13
C ILE A 222 -14.37 8.33 -17.13
N GLY A 223 -13.65 8.80 -16.12
CA GLY A 223 -12.20 8.64 -16.02
C GLY A 223 -11.75 7.17 -16.10
N HIS A 224 -12.46 6.25 -15.44
CA HIS A 224 -12.20 4.81 -15.58
C HIS A 224 -12.42 4.31 -17.00
N THR A 225 -13.49 4.76 -17.66
CA THR A 225 -13.71 4.45 -19.08
C THR A 225 -12.64 5.01 -20.00
N LEU A 226 -11.82 5.95 -19.54
CA LEU A 226 -10.66 6.49 -20.28
C LEU A 226 -9.33 5.81 -19.92
N GLY A 227 -9.36 4.82 -19.02
CA GLY A 227 -8.16 4.10 -18.57
C GLY A 227 -7.49 4.68 -17.33
N ILE A 228 -8.15 5.57 -16.59
CA ILE A 228 -7.56 6.26 -15.44
C ILE A 228 -7.92 5.51 -14.16
N GLU A 229 -6.92 5.16 -13.37
CA GLU A 229 -7.08 4.51 -12.06
C GLU A 229 -7.36 5.52 -10.95
N HIS A 230 -7.70 5.02 -9.76
CA HIS A 230 -7.86 5.88 -8.59
C HIS A 230 -6.56 6.61 -8.24
N SER A 231 -6.70 7.86 -7.79
CA SER A 231 -5.59 8.69 -7.31
C SER A 231 -5.53 8.65 -5.79
N ALA A 232 -4.32 8.61 -5.23
CA ALA A 232 -4.05 8.83 -3.81
C ALA A 232 -4.30 10.29 -3.37
N ASN A 233 -4.36 11.24 -4.31
CA ASN A 233 -4.57 12.65 -4.03
C ASN A 233 -6.06 12.95 -3.80
N ASP A 234 -6.40 13.34 -2.59
CA ASP A 234 -7.77 13.58 -2.12
C ASP A 234 -8.47 14.80 -2.75
N LYS A 235 -7.73 15.59 -3.54
CA LYS A 235 -8.26 16.71 -4.36
C LYS A 235 -8.48 16.33 -5.83
N ALA A 236 -8.07 15.14 -6.25
CA ALA A 236 -8.23 14.69 -7.63
C ALA A 236 -9.66 14.21 -7.89
N ILE A 237 -10.17 14.40 -9.12
CA ILE A 237 -11.46 13.82 -9.52
C ILE A 237 -11.48 12.30 -9.36
N MET A 238 -10.34 11.64 -9.62
CA MET A 238 -10.15 10.19 -9.49
C MET A 238 -9.86 9.72 -8.06
N TYR A 239 -9.96 10.56 -7.04
CA TYR A 239 -9.99 10.06 -5.66
C TYR A 239 -11.23 9.19 -5.45
N ALA A 240 -11.06 7.97 -4.95
CA ALA A 240 -12.13 6.97 -4.90
C ALA A 240 -13.31 7.38 -4.02
N TYR A 241 -13.07 8.13 -2.95
CA TYR A 241 -14.10 8.53 -2.01
C TYR A 241 -14.80 9.84 -2.44
N TYR A 242 -16.11 9.84 -2.24
CA TYR A 242 -16.96 10.99 -2.52
C TYR A 242 -16.80 12.05 -1.44
N LYS A 243 -16.59 13.30 -1.86
CA LYS A 243 -16.40 14.46 -0.99
C LYS A 243 -17.42 15.57 -1.27
N GLY A 244 -18.62 15.20 -1.71
CA GLY A 244 -19.65 16.20 -2.00
C GLY A 244 -19.31 17.07 -3.20
N ASP A 245 -19.58 18.36 -3.04
CA ASP A 245 -19.38 19.42 -4.04
C ASP A 245 -18.00 20.10 -3.93
N GLU A 246 -17.08 19.55 -3.14
CA GLU A 246 -15.73 20.10 -3.02
C GLU A 246 -15.07 20.28 -4.41
N PRO A 247 -14.43 21.43 -4.68
CA PRO A 247 -13.76 21.66 -5.97
C PRO A 247 -12.69 20.59 -6.24
N LYS A 248 -12.97 19.69 -7.17
CA LYS A 248 -12.01 18.66 -7.60
C LYS A 248 -11.16 19.16 -8.77
N GLU A 249 -9.86 18.96 -8.69
CA GLU A 249 -8.94 19.30 -9.77
C GLU A 249 -9.04 18.24 -10.88
N ILE A 250 -9.37 18.69 -12.09
CA ILE A 250 -9.31 17.88 -13.31
C ILE A 250 -8.12 18.40 -14.09
N LYS A 251 -6.99 17.73 -13.88
CA LYS A 251 -5.76 17.99 -14.64
C LYS A 251 -5.78 17.18 -15.94
N SER A 252 -4.87 17.45 -16.87
CA SER A 252 -4.72 16.58 -18.06
C SER A 252 -4.48 15.12 -17.65
N ILE A 253 -4.81 14.15 -18.52
CA ILE A 253 -4.59 12.71 -18.23
C ILE A 253 -3.14 12.46 -17.74
N SER A 254 -2.16 13.14 -18.33
CA SER A 254 -0.75 13.09 -17.92
C SER A 254 -0.45 13.68 -16.53
N GLU A 255 -1.24 14.62 -16.05
CA GLU A 255 -1.06 15.27 -14.74
C GLU A 255 -1.90 14.59 -13.63
N GLN A 256 -2.97 13.89 -14.00
CA GLN A 256 -3.73 13.03 -13.08
C GLN A 256 -2.99 11.73 -12.78
N LEU A 257 -2.17 11.25 -13.72
CA LEU A 257 -1.13 10.24 -13.51
C LEU A 257 0.05 10.81 -12.72
N LYS A 258 -0.20 11.60 -11.67
CA LYS A 258 0.85 12.21 -10.86
C LYS A 258 1.72 11.08 -10.33
N VAL A 259 2.90 10.97 -10.94
CA VAL A 259 3.87 9.91 -10.66
C VAL A 259 4.13 9.89 -9.17
N ASP A 260 3.73 8.80 -8.51
CA ASP A 260 4.04 8.60 -7.10
C ASP A 260 5.51 8.19 -7.00
N TRP A 261 6.34 9.19 -6.72
CA TRP A 261 7.78 9.01 -6.62
C TRP A 261 8.18 8.18 -5.40
N LYS A 262 7.40 8.18 -4.32
CA LYS A 262 7.66 7.32 -3.16
C LYS A 262 7.47 5.87 -3.55
N CYS A 263 6.37 5.56 -4.23
CA CYS A 263 6.16 4.26 -4.82
C CYS A 263 7.29 3.94 -5.80
N ILE A 264 7.54 4.74 -6.85
CA ILE A 264 8.60 4.44 -7.83
C ILE A 264 9.94 4.09 -7.16
N SER A 265 10.33 4.87 -6.15
CA SER A 265 11.58 4.64 -5.41
C SER A 265 11.60 3.32 -4.63
N ARG A 266 10.43 2.83 -4.18
CA ARG A 266 10.29 1.63 -3.34
C ARG A 266 10.20 0.33 -4.14
N TYR A 267 9.33 0.26 -5.15
CA TYR A 267 9.01 -1.03 -5.80
C TYR A 267 9.59 -1.19 -7.22
N GLN A 268 10.19 -0.14 -7.81
CA GLN A 268 10.84 -0.28 -9.13
C GLN A 268 12.34 -0.51 -8.98
N LYS A 269 12.93 -1.24 -9.94
CA LYS A 269 14.39 -1.31 -10.08
C LYS A 269 14.85 -0.15 -10.94
N LEU A 270 15.52 0.83 -10.32
CA LEU A 270 15.94 2.07 -10.96
C LEU A 270 17.44 2.04 -11.25
N SER A 271 17.86 2.60 -12.39
CA SER A 271 19.29 2.84 -12.63
C SER A 271 19.75 4.10 -11.91
N GLU A 272 21.02 4.15 -11.56
CA GLU A 272 21.62 5.35 -10.95
C GLU A 272 21.44 6.60 -11.83
N ASP A 273 21.55 6.48 -13.16
CA ASP A 273 21.33 7.60 -14.09
C ASP A 273 19.90 8.15 -14.02
N PHE A 274 18.91 7.27 -13.88
CA PHE A 274 17.53 7.70 -13.67
C PHE A 274 17.39 8.42 -12.33
N ILE A 275 18.02 7.91 -11.27
CA ILE A 275 17.97 8.54 -9.96
C ILE A 275 18.67 9.91 -10.00
N ARG A 276 19.79 10.06 -10.73
CA ARG A 276 20.47 11.35 -10.97
C ARG A 276 19.55 12.35 -11.67
N GLU A 277 18.87 11.90 -12.73
CA GLU A 277 17.93 12.73 -13.50
C GLU A 277 16.76 13.22 -12.64
N PHE A 278 16.25 12.36 -11.74
CA PHE A 278 15.07 12.63 -10.92
C PHE A 278 15.37 12.81 -9.43
N GLN A 279 16.60 13.24 -9.10
CA GLN A 279 17.13 13.33 -7.74
C GLN A 279 16.32 14.22 -6.77
N ASP A 280 15.52 15.14 -7.31
CA ASP A 280 14.68 16.07 -6.53
C ASP A 280 13.24 15.57 -6.36
N LYS A 281 12.92 14.41 -6.93
CA LYS A 281 11.58 13.82 -6.88
C LYS A 281 11.56 12.47 -6.16
N VAL A 282 12.60 11.65 -6.34
CA VAL A 282 12.71 10.34 -5.69
C VAL A 282 12.67 10.44 -4.17
N ASP A 283 12.16 9.40 -3.52
CA ASP A 283 12.18 9.25 -2.07
C ASP A 283 13.49 8.57 -1.65
N TRP A 284 14.41 9.35 -1.09
CA TRP A 284 15.78 8.89 -0.80
C TRP A 284 15.87 7.79 0.24
N LYS A 285 14.91 7.71 1.17
CA LYS A 285 14.83 6.60 2.12
C LYS A 285 14.57 5.29 1.38
N ASN A 286 13.55 5.29 0.50
CA ASN A 286 13.23 4.13 -0.33
C ASN A 286 14.34 3.80 -1.33
N ILE A 287 15.02 4.81 -1.90
CA ILE A 287 16.18 4.57 -2.76
C ILE A 287 17.29 3.85 -1.99
N SER A 288 17.62 4.32 -0.79
CA SER A 288 18.70 3.75 0.03
C SER A 288 18.40 2.32 0.49
N GLU A 289 17.13 2.01 0.75
CA GLU A 289 16.66 0.71 1.22
C GLU A 289 16.55 -0.34 0.10
N ASN A 290 16.02 0.05 -1.07
CA ASN A 290 15.50 -0.90 -2.06
C ASN A 290 16.35 -0.98 -3.33
N GLN A 291 17.30 -0.07 -3.54
CA GLN A 291 18.16 -0.07 -4.73
C GLN A 291 19.57 -0.58 -4.42
N GLU A 292 20.22 -1.18 -5.41
CA GLU A 292 21.64 -1.52 -5.35
C GLU A 292 22.44 -0.31 -5.85
N LEU A 293 23.17 0.34 -4.95
CA LEU A 293 23.86 1.60 -5.22
C LEU A 293 25.37 1.40 -5.18
N SER A 294 26.08 1.93 -6.16
CA SER A 294 27.54 1.97 -6.14
C SER A 294 28.05 2.97 -5.11
N GLU A 295 29.24 2.73 -4.59
CA GLU A 295 29.88 3.66 -3.67
C GLU A 295 30.17 5.03 -4.30
N GLU A 296 30.40 5.11 -5.61
CA GLU A 296 30.56 6.38 -6.33
C GLU A 296 29.27 7.21 -6.29
N PHE A 297 28.13 6.56 -6.53
CA PHE A 297 26.83 7.19 -6.41
C PHE A 297 26.52 7.64 -4.98
N ILE A 298 26.86 6.81 -3.98
CA ILE A 298 26.66 7.16 -2.58
C ILE A 298 27.55 8.35 -2.19
N ARG A 299 28.79 8.44 -2.68
CA ARG A 299 29.66 9.62 -2.50
C ARG A 299 29.03 10.89 -3.08
N GLU A 300 28.47 10.79 -4.29
CA GLU A 300 27.80 11.88 -4.98
C GLU A 300 26.59 12.40 -4.17
N PHE A 301 25.77 11.49 -3.64
CA PHE A 301 24.53 11.80 -2.92
C PHE A 301 24.59 11.61 -1.40
N GLN A 302 25.78 11.72 -0.81
CA GLN A 302 26.07 11.47 0.61
C GLN A 302 25.25 12.29 1.62
N ASN A 303 24.59 13.35 1.17
CA ASN A 303 23.74 14.22 1.99
C ASN A 303 22.24 13.98 1.78
N LYS A 304 21.85 13.11 0.84
CA LYS A 304 20.47 12.76 0.56
C LYS A 304 20.15 11.32 0.97
N VAL A 305 21.11 10.40 0.85
CA VAL A 305 20.94 8.98 1.23
C VAL A 305 20.68 8.80 2.73
N ASP A 306 19.99 7.72 3.07
CA ASP A 306 19.75 7.30 4.45
C ASP A 306 20.85 6.32 4.90
N TRP A 307 21.72 6.79 5.80
CA TRP A 307 22.94 6.08 6.18
C TRP A 307 22.70 4.78 6.96
N ASP A 308 21.56 4.63 7.62
CA ASP A 308 21.21 3.37 8.29
C ASP A 308 20.97 2.28 7.24
N TYR A 309 20.19 2.59 6.20
CA TYR A 309 19.97 1.66 5.10
C TYR A 309 21.22 1.45 4.25
N ILE A 310 22.03 2.48 4.01
CA ILE A 310 23.32 2.31 3.33
C ILE A 310 24.18 1.30 4.09
N SER A 311 24.31 1.44 5.41
CA SER A 311 25.14 0.58 6.25
C SER A 311 24.59 -0.86 6.35
N TRP A 312 23.27 -1.01 6.30
CA TRP A 312 22.59 -2.30 6.43
C TRP A 312 22.48 -3.07 5.11
N LYS A 313 22.10 -2.42 4.03
CA LYS A 313 21.67 -3.08 2.78
C LYS A 313 22.75 -3.15 1.72
N GLN A 314 23.69 -2.21 1.71
CA GLN A 314 24.71 -2.12 0.67
C GLN A 314 25.96 -2.90 1.06
N LYS A 315 26.70 -3.38 0.06
CA LYS A 315 28.04 -3.96 0.27
C LYS A 315 29.07 -2.85 0.16
N LEU A 316 29.72 -2.54 1.28
CA LEU A 316 30.65 -1.43 1.37
C LEU A 316 32.09 -1.95 1.53
N SER A 317 33.02 -1.35 0.81
CA SER A 317 34.44 -1.57 1.00
C SER A 317 34.92 -0.91 2.29
N GLU A 318 35.99 -1.45 2.86
CA GLU A 318 36.62 -0.87 4.04
C GLU A 318 37.03 0.59 3.80
N ASP A 319 37.65 0.91 2.67
CA ASP A 319 38.07 2.28 2.34
C ASP A 319 36.89 3.26 2.34
N PHE A 320 35.74 2.85 1.80
CA PHE A 320 34.51 3.64 1.86
C PHE A 320 34.02 3.85 3.30
N ILE A 321 34.05 2.80 4.13
CA ILE A 321 33.66 2.89 5.54
C ILE A 321 34.61 3.83 6.28
N LYS A 322 35.93 3.81 5.99
CA LYS A 322 36.90 4.75 6.58
C LYS A 322 36.59 6.19 6.18
N GLU A 323 36.28 6.42 4.91
CA GLU A 323 35.93 7.73 4.37
C GLU A 323 34.68 8.30 5.06
N PHE A 324 33.67 7.46 5.30
CA PHE A 324 32.38 7.87 5.89
C PHE A 324 32.16 7.39 7.33
N GLN A 325 33.25 7.22 8.08
CA GLN A 325 33.26 6.64 9.43
C GLN A 325 32.38 7.36 10.46
N ASP A 326 32.01 8.63 10.21
CA ASP A 326 31.18 9.44 11.08
C ASP A 326 29.71 9.49 10.65
N LYS A 327 29.38 8.89 9.49
CA LYS A 327 28.02 8.81 8.96
C LYS A 327 27.46 7.39 8.99
N VAL A 328 28.29 6.37 8.79
CA VAL A 328 27.87 4.97 8.82
C VAL A 328 27.36 4.55 10.20
N ASN A 329 26.41 3.63 10.21
CA ASN A 329 25.91 3.02 11.43
C ASN A 329 26.76 1.81 11.80
N TRP A 330 27.58 1.95 12.82
CA TRP A 330 28.56 0.95 13.25
C TRP A 330 27.96 -0.37 13.73
N VAL A 331 26.70 -0.38 14.20
CA VAL A 331 25.98 -1.62 14.52
C VAL A 331 25.75 -2.43 13.25
N PHE A 332 25.26 -1.80 12.19
CA PHE A 332 25.04 -2.47 10.91
C PHE A 332 26.35 -2.80 10.20
N ILE A 333 27.35 -1.93 10.25
CA ILE A 333 28.69 -2.24 9.71
C ILE A 333 29.26 -3.51 10.36
N SER A 334 29.21 -3.61 11.69
CA SER A 334 29.77 -4.76 12.42
C SER A 334 29.03 -6.07 12.14
N ARG A 335 27.72 -6.01 11.84
CA ARG A 335 26.87 -7.18 11.59
C ARG A 335 26.91 -7.66 10.14
N GLU A 336 26.87 -6.74 9.19
CA GLU A 336 26.52 -7.06 7.79
C GLU A 336 27.74 -7.08 6.87
N GLN A 337 28.79 -6.32 7.21
CA GLN A 337 29.98 -6.19 6.36
C GLN A 337 31.02 -7.23 6.73
N LYS A 338 31.82 -7.66 5.75
CA LYS A 338 33.00 -8.51 6.00
C LYS A 338 34.20 -7.61 6.26
N LEU A 339 34.70 -7.63 7.48
CA LEU A 339 35.78 -6.75 7.93
C LEU A 339 37.05 -7.56 8.17
N SER A 340 38.18 -7.03 7.72
CA SER A 340 39.50 -7.53 8.02
C SER A 340 39.86 -7.22 9.47
N GLU A 341 40.66 -8.07 10.07
CA GLU A 341 41.16 -7.83 11.43
C GLU A 341 41.98 -6.55 11.54
N SER A 342 42.71 -6.16 10.50
CA SER A 342 43.42 -4.86 10.46
C SER A 342 42.46 -3.68 10.55
N PHE A 343 41.32 -3.77 9.89
CA PHE A 343 40.28 -2.75 9.96
C PHE A 343 39.64 -2.70 11.35
N ILE A 344 39.34 -3.87 11.93
CA ILE A 344 38.76 -3.95 13.27
C ILE A 344 39.72 -3.37 14.31
N ARG A 345 41.04 -3.62 14.20
CA ARG A 345 42.07 -2.99 15.05
C ARG A 345 42.03 -1.46 14.96
N GLU A 346 41.92 -0.93 13.74
CA GLU A 346 41.90 0.52 13.49
C GLU A 346 40.65 1.18 14.10
N PHE A 347 39.50 0.51 14.05
CA PHE A 347 38.21 1.01 14.52
C PHE A 347 37.68 0.32 15.78
N GLN A 348 38.57 -0.20 16.61
CA GLN A 348 38.25 -0.97 17.82
C GLN A 348 37.28 -0.26 18.79
N ASP A 349 37.32 1.08 18.82
CA ASP A 349 36.47 1.91 19.68
C ASP A 349 35.07 2.18 19.09
N LYS A 350 34.86 1.89 17.80
CA LYS A 350 33.60 2.14 17.09
C LYS A 350 32.84 0.86 16.76
N VAL A 351 33.54 -0.26 16.50
CA VAL A 351 32.91 -1.54 16.19
C VAL A 351 32.11 -2.09 17.37
N HIS A 352 31.06 -2.86 17.07
CA HIS A 352 30.27 -3.53 18.09
C HIS A 352 30.80 -4.94 18.34
N TRP A 353 31.57 -5.11 19.40
CA TRP A 353 32.33 -6.33 19.69
C TRP A 353 31.50 -7.62 19.69
N THR A 354 30.32 -7.62 20.31
CA THR A 354 29.40 -8.78 20.25
C THR A 354 29.07 -9.20 18.82
N LEU A 355 28.84 -8.22 17.92
CA LEU A 355 28.51 -8.50 16.52
C LEU A 355 29.75 -8.90 15.73
N ILE A 356 30.91 -8.33 16.04
CA ILE A 356 32.19 -8.75 15.46
C ILE A 356 32.49 -10.21 15.81
N SER A 357 32.38 -10.57 17.09
CA SER A 357 32.64 -11.93 17.58
C SER A 357 31.73 -12.97 16.93
N ALA A 358 30.46 -12.63 16.67
CA ALA A 358 29.49 -13.55 16.07
C ALA A 358 29.55 -13.62 14.53
N ASN A 359 29.81 -12.50 13.85
CA ASN A 359 29.63 -12.40 12.39
C ASN A 359 30.94 -12.41 11.59
N GLN A 360 32.09 -12.23 12.22
CA GLN A 360 33.40 -12.23 11.55
C GLN A 360 34.13 -13.55 11.79
N LYS A 361 35.04 -13.91 10.87
CA LYS A 361 35.99 -15.00 11.10
C LYS A 361 37.26 -14.41 11.68
N LEU A 362 37.54 -14.70 12.94
CA LEU A 362 38.66 -14.14 13.68
C LEU A 362 39.73 -15.20 13.90
N SER A 363 40.99 -14.83 13.72
CA SER A 363 42.12 -15.66 14.09
C SER A 363 42.27 -15.70 15.61
N GLU A 364 42.82 -16.80 16.11
CA GLU A 364 43.12 -16.92 17.53
C GLU A 364 44.12 -15.87 18.02
N GLU A 365 45.05 -15.41 17.18
CA GLU A 365 45.98 -14.32 17.51
C GLU A 365 45.22 -13.02 17.77
N PHE A 366 44.25 -12.70 16.91
CA PHE A 366 43.38 -11.55 17.11
C PHE A 366 42.54 -11.67 18.38
N ILE A 367 41.97 -12.85 18.64
CA ILE A 367 41.17 -13.09 19.84
C ILE A 367 42.03 -12.95 21.11
N ARG A 368 43.30 -13.41 21.09
CA ARG A 368 44.25 -13.18 22.19
C ARG A 368 44.50 -11.70 22.44
N GLU A 369 44.69 -10.93 21.37
CA GLU A 369 44.93 -9.49 21.41
C GLU A 369 43.75 -8.74 22.04
N PHE A 370 42.51 -9.11 21.69
CA PHE A 370 41.28 -8.45 22.12
C PHE A 370 40.45 -9.28 23.11
N GLN A 371 41.11 -10.11 23.91
CA GLN A 371 40.48 -11.07 24.82
C GLN A 371 39.54 -10.48 25.89
N ASP A 372 39.66 -9.18 26.14
CA ASP A 372 38.83 -8.44 27.12
C ASP A 372 37.68 -7.67 26.45
N ASN A 373 37.66 -7.62 25.12
CA ASN A 373 36.64 -6.95 24.33
C ASN A 373 35.68 -7.93 23.64
N VAL A 374 36.20 -9.06 23.14
CA VAL A 374 35.41 -10.07 22.42
C VAL A 374 34.32 -10.68 23.31
N GLU A 375 33.20 -11.07 22.69
CA GLU A 375 32.14 -11.80 23.36
C GLU A 375 32.42 -13.30 23.34
N TRP A 376 32.80 -13.86 24.49
CA TRP A 376 33.28 -15.24 24.59
C TRP A 376 32.24 -16.30 24.26
N ILE A 377 30.95 -16.02 24.51
CA ILE A 377 29.86 -16.93 24.10
C ILE A 377 29.87 -17.10 22.58
N SER A 378 29.88 -15.98 21.84
CA SER A 378 29.93 -15.99 20.38
C SER A 378 31.26 -16.52 19.83
N ILE A 379 32.39 -16.21 20.48
CA ILE A 379 33.68 -16.81 20.09
C ILE A 379 33.64 -18.33 20.20
N SER A 380 33.03 -18.87 21.26
CA SER A 380 32.94 -20.32 21.49
C SER A 380 31.94 -21.00 20.54
N GLU A 381 30.91 -20.28 20.11
CA GLU A 381 29.86 -20.75 19.20
C GLU A 381 30.30 -20.74 17.73
N ASP A 382 30.84 -19.60 17.27
CA ASP A 382 30.95 -19.31 15.84
C ASP A 382 32.37 -19.51 15.28
N GLN A 383 33.40 -19.54 16.13
CA GLN A 383 34.79 -19.67 15.69
C GLN A 383 35.26 -21.13 15.74
N LYS A 384 36.18 -21.49 14.83
CA LYS A 384 36.90 -22.76 14.92
C LYS A 384 38.15 -22.57 15.75
N LEU A 385 38.17 -23.14 16.95
CA LEU A 385 39.25 -22.95 17.92
C LEU A 385 40.10 -24.21 18.03
N SER A 386 41.41 -24.06 18.14
CA SER A 386 42.31 -25.14 18.48
C SER A 386 42.19 -25.52 19.94
N GLU A 387 42.44 -26.78 20.26
CA GLU A 387 42.46 -27.24 21.64
C GLU A 387 43.50 -26.53 22.51
N GLU A 388 44.62 -26.10 21.93
CA GLU A 388 45.63 -25.31 22.64
C GLU A 388 45.06 -23.96 23.08
N PHE A 389 44.34 -23.29 22.18
CA PHE A 389 43.63 -22.05 22.50
C PHE A 389 42.56 -22.25 23.57
N ILE A 390 41.77 -23.32 23.47
CA ILE A 390 40.73 -23.60 24.47
C ILE A 390 41.37 -23.90 25.84
N ARG A 391 42.51 -24.60 25.89
CA ARG A 391 43.29 -24.78 27.14
C ARG A 391 43.74 -23.44 27.73
N GLU A 392 44.23 -22.54 26.88
CA GLU A 392 44.71 -21.22 27.28
C GLU A 392 43.58 -20.38 27.91
N PHE A 393 42.39 -20.39 27.32
CA PHE A 393 41.22 -19.58 27.74
C PHE A 393 40.09 -20.39 28.37
N HIS A 394 40.43 -21.52 28.99
CA HIS A 394 39.52 -22.50 29.58
C HIS A 394 38.55 -21.93 30.66
N ASP A 395 38.84 -20.73 31.17
CA ASP A 395 38.10 -19.97 32.17
C ASP A 395 37.19 -18.89 31.57
N LYS A 396 37.39 -18.54 30.29
CA LYS A 396 36.59 -17.55 29.56
C LYS A 396 35.63 -18.19 28.54
N VAL A 397 36.03 -19.30 27.90
CA VAL A 397 35.20 -19.99 26.90
C VAL A 397 33.87 -20.50 27.48
N ASP A 398 32.83 -20.50 26.65
CA ASP A 398 31.55 -21.11 26.99
C ASP A 398 31.60 -22.61 26.69
N TRP A 399 31.69 -23.41 27.75
CA TRP A 399 31.89 -24.86 27.64
C TRP A 399 30.75 -25.60 26.95
N LYS A 400 29.53 -25.07 27.02
CA LYS A 400 28.39 -25.65 26.31
C LYS A 400 28.58 -25.50 24.81
N ASN A 401 28.89 -24.30 24.35
CA ASN A 401 29.15 -24.04 22.94
C ASN A 401 30.42 -24.76 22.44
N ILE A 402 31.46 -24.90 23.28
CA ILE A 402 32.64 -25.70 22.93
C ILE A 402 32.27 -27.17 22.71
N SER A 403 31.45 -27.77 23.60
CA SER A 403 30.99 -29.15 23.45
C SER A 403 30.14 -29.36 22.20
N GLU A 404 29.25 -28.41 21.88
CA GLU A 404 28.31 -28.54 20.77
C GLU A 404 28.98 -28.31 19.40
N ASN A 405 29.96 -27.40 19.32
CA ASN A 405 30.43 -26.87 18.04
C ASN A 405 31.89 -27.22 17.68
N GLN A 406 32.71 -27.74 18.60
CA GLN A 406 34.11 -28.08 18.33
C GLN A 406 34.33 -29.58 18.17
N GLU A 407 35.25 -29.95 17.27
CA GLU A 407 35.75 -31.34 17.17
C GLU A 407 36.93 -31.52 18.14
N LEU A 408 36.71 -32.25 19.24
CA LEU A 408 37.69 -32.44 20.31
C LEU A 408 38.29 -33.85 20.29
N SER A 409 39.58 -33.97 20.53
CA SER A 409 40.30 -35.22 20.67
C SER A 409 39.95 -35.94 21.97
N GLU A 410 40.11 -37.27 21.99
CA GLU A 410 39.88 -38.06 23.22
C GLU A 410 40.78 -37.62 24.38
N GLU A 411 41.99 -37.13 24.10
CA GLU A 411 42.91 -36.62 25.12
C GLU A 411 42.35 -35.37 25.77
N PHE A 412 41.89 -34.41 24.96
CA PHE A 412 41.25 -33.19 25.45
C PHE A 412 39.97 -33.49 26.23
N ILE A 413 39.14 -34.41 25.73
CA ILE A 413 37.92 -34.84 26.42
C ILE A 413 38.26 -35.43 27.79
N ARG A 414 39.30 -36.26 27.91
CA ARG A 414 39.73 -36.81 29.21
C ARG A 414 40.21 -35.70 30.16
N GLU A 415 40.87 -34.68 29.63
CA GLU A 415 41.39 -33.54 30.39
C GLU A 415 40.26 -32.67 30.97
N PHE A 416 39.22 -32.36 30.18
CA PHE A 416 38.13 -31.44 30.56
C PHE A 416 36.74 -32.10 30.68
N HIS A 417 36.67 -33.41 30.91
CA HIS A 417 35.42 -34.18 30.96
C HIS A 417 34.39 -33.66 31.97
N ASP A 418 34.83 -32.94 33.01
CA ASP A 418 33.98 -32.38 34.07
C ASP A 418 33.36 -31.02 33.69
N LYS A 419 33.92 -30.34 32.68
CA LYS A 419 33.40 -29.07 32.17
C LYS A 419 32.58 -29.22 30.90
N LEU A 420 32.88 -30.23 30.08
CA LEU A 420 32.20 -30.46 28.81
C LEU A 420 30.76 -30.95 29.04
N ASP A 421 29.79 -30.17 28.55
CA ASP A 421 28.36 -30.51 28.58
C ASP A 421 27.99 -31.30 27.31
N TRP A 422 27.92 -32.63 27.41
CA TRP A 422 27.54 -33.50 26.30
C TRP A 422 26.08 -33.94 26.45
N CYS A 423 25.21 -33.48 25.55
CA CYS A 423 23.81 -33.89 25.44
C CYS A 423 23.57 -34.83 24.25
#